data_AF-X1UNN2-F1
#
_entry.id   AF-X1UNN2-F1
#
_cell.length_a   1.000
_cell.length_b   1.000
_cell.length_c   1.000
_cell.angle_alpha   90.00
_cell.angle_beta   90.00
_cell.angle_gamma   90.00
#
_symmetry.space_group_name_H-M   'P 1'
#
loop_
_entity.id
_entity.type
_entity.pdbx_description
1 polymer ?
#
loop_
_entity_poly.entity_id
_entity_poly.type
_entity_poly.pdbx_seq_one_letter_code
_entity_poly.pdbx_strand_id
1 'polypeptide(L)'
;AKQLKDSGLEMLYVSIDSPIPEKHDQLRGMKGVYNKAVQGIKNALEVRLKCALSTYVTKETLANGEFEDVIKLARELGANGVRYLLPTPAGRWLYNPEVKLTPQEERKVRKIAKFPFLCRDFYFQTQSSSQCRGIADNVYFYISPYGDVQPCCFMPLTFGNIREEPLKTILERMWGHPMMCES
;
A
#
# COMPACT_ATOMS: atom_id res chain seq x y z
N ALA A 1 -15.33 14.18 -1.12
CA ALA A 1 -14.02 14.84 -0.91
C ALA A 1 -14.10 15.88 0.20
N LYS A 2 -14.96 16.90 0.09
CA LYS A 2 -15.11 17.95 1.12
C LYS A 2 -15.34 17.41 2.52
N GLN A 3 -16.34 16.53 2.71
CA GLN A 3 -16.60 15.90 4.01
C GLN A 3 -15.36 15.17 4.58
N LEU A 4 -14.60 14.45 3.76
CA LEU A 4 -13.36 13.79 4.22
C LEU A 4 -12.33 14.80 4.73
N LYS A 5 -12.15 15.90 4.00
CA LYS A 5 -11.24 16.99 4.40
C LYS A 5 -11.73 17.66 5.69
N ASP A 6 -13.01 17.98 5.77
CA ASP A 6 -13.60 18.66 6.93
C ASP A 6 -13.55 17.78 8.18
N SER A 7 -13.59 16.45 8.02
CA SER A 7 -13.36 15.48 9.10
C SER A 7 -11.88 15.32 9.51
N GLY A 8 -10.94 16.05 8.90
CA GLY A 8 -9.53 16.04 9.26
C GLY A 8 -8.68 14.99 8.55
N LEU A 9 -9.17 14.35 7.48
CA LEU A 9 -8.33 13.45 6.68
C LEU A 9 -7.16 14.22 6.07
N GLU A 10 -5.93 13.78 6.34
CA GLU A 10 -4.74 14.47 5.83
C GLU A 10 -4.43 14.09 4.37
N MET A 11 -4.53 12.81 4.04
CA MET A 11 -4.12 12.28 2.74
C MET A 11 -5.01 11.12 2.29
N LEU A 12 -5.32 11.11 0.99
CA LEU A 12 -6.01 10.05 0.30
C LEU A 12 -5.04 9.25 -0.58
N TYR A 13 -5.18 7.93 -0.58
CA TYR A 13 -4.54 7.06 -1.56
C TYR A 13 -5.61 6.48 -2.49
N VAL A 14 -5.45 6.68 -3.79
CA VAL A 14 -6.38 6.14 -4.80
C VAL A 14 -5.64 5.12 -5.64
N SER A 15 -6.18 3.91 -5.72
CA SER A 15 -5.50 2.86 -6.47
C SER A 15 -5.58 3.05 -7.98
N ILE A 16 -4.44 2.98 -8.66
CA ILE A 16 -4.30 2.97 -10.12
C ILE A 16 -3.29 1.89 -10.49
N ASP A 17 -3.77 0.72 -10.92
CA ASP A 17 -2.93 -0.45 -11.21
C ASP A 17 -2.37 -0.49 -12.64
N SER A 18 -2.83 0.39 -13.52
CA SER A 18 -2.31 0.55 -14.88
C SER A 18 -2.61 1.97 -15.37
N PRO A 19 -1.74 2.58 -16.19
CA PRO A 19 -2.05 3.87 -16.83
C PRO A 19 -3.11 3.71 -17.93
N ILE A 20 -3.34 2.49 -18.42
CA ILE A 20 -4.29 2.16 -19.48
C ILE A 20 -5.68 1.88 -18.84
N PRO A 21 -6.73 2.64 -19.17
CA PRO A 21 -8.04 2.51 -18.55
C PRO A 21 -8.62 1.10 -18.62
N GLU A 22 -8.56 0.47 -19.79
CA GLU A 22 -9.13 -0.86 -20.04
C GLU A 22 -8.41 -1.94 -19.22
N LYS A 23 -7.08 -1.86 -19.15
CA LYS A 23 -6.25 -2.78 -18.34
C LYS A 23 -6.53 -2.59 -16.85
N HIS A 24 -6.64 -1.35 -16.38
CA HIS A 24 -7.00 -1.05 -15.00
C HIS A 24 -8.37 -1.64 -14.63
N ASP A 25 -9.38 -1.39 -15.46
CA ASP A 25 -10.74 -1.90 -15.27
C ASP A 25 -10.78 -3.44 -15.26
N GLN A 26 -10.02 -4.08 -16.15
CA GLN A 26 -9.90 -5.54 -16.21
C GLN A 26 -9.27 -6.11 -14.93
N LEU A 27 -8.16 -5.52 -14.46
CA LEU A 27 -7.48 -5.95 -13.22
C LEU A 27 -8.41 -5.83 -12.01
N ARG A 28 -9.24 -4.78 -11.99
CA ARG A 28 -10.21 -4.50 -10.94
C ARG A 28 -11.52 -5.27 -11.08
N GLY A 29 -11.78 -5.89 -12.23
CA GLY A 29 -13.01 -6.61 -12.53
C GLY A 29 -14.24 -5.71 -12.64
N MET A 30 -14.07 -4.43 -12.97
CA MET A 30 -15.16 -3.45 -13.04
C MET A 30 -14.94 -2.41 -14.14
N LYS A 31 -15.81 -2.38 -15.16
CA LYS A 31 -15.78 -1.37 -16.22
C LYS A 31 -16.08 0.03 -15.67
N GLY A 32 -15.33 1.02 -16.13
CA GLY A 32 -15.41 2.43 -15.77
C GLY A 32 -14.80 2.80 -14.42
N VAL A 33 -14.12 1.87 -13.72
CA VAL A 33 -13.55 2.15 -12.40
C VAL A 33 -12.32 3.05 -12.48
N TYR A 34 -11.54 2.97 -13.56
CA TYR A 34 -10.43 3.88 -13.84
C TYR A 34 -10.92 5.34 -13.85
N ASN A 35 -11.97 5.63 -14.60
CA ASN A 35 -12.52 6.99 -14.69
C ASN A 35 -13.04 7.49 -13.34
N LYS A 36 -13.68 6.60 -12.55
CA LYS A 36 -14.11 6.93 -11.18
C LYS A 36 -12.92 7.22 -10.26
N ALA A 37 -11.84 6.45 -10.36
CA ALA A 37 -10.62 6.65 -9.59
C ALA A 37 -9.95 7.98 -9.93
N VAL A 38 -9.76 8.28 -11.22
CA VAL A 38 -9.22 9.56 -11.70
C VAL A 38 -10.10 10.74 -11.27
N GLN A 39 -11.42 10.62 -11.37
CA GLN A 39 -12.33 11.66 -10.88
C GLN A 39 -12.24 11.84 -9.36
N GLY A 40 -12.09 10.76 -8.61
CA GLY A 40 -11.85 10.81 -7.16
C GLY A 40 -10.59 11.58 -6.78
N ILE A 41 -9.49 11.38 -7.52
CA ILE A 41 -8.24 12.13 -7.37
C ILE A 41 -8.49 13.62 -7.63
N LYS A 42 -9.11 13.96 -8.77
CA LYS A 42 -9.41 15.36 -9.13
C LYS A 42 -10.27 16.06 -8.06
N ASN A 43 -11.32 15.39 -7.58
CA ASN A 43 -12.21 15.91 -6.53
C ASN A 43 -11.46 16.16 -5.21
N ALA A 44 -10.49 15.30 -4.85
CA ALA A 44 -9.67 15.49 -3.65
C ALA A 44 -8.74 16.70 -3.80
N LEU A 45 -8.05 16.80 -4.93
CA LEU A 45 -7.12 17.90 -5.22
C LEU A 45 -7.83 19.26 -5.30
N GLU A 46 -9.03 19.30 -5.90
CA GLU A 46 -9.85 20.53 -5.99
C GLU A 46 -10.14 21.13 -4.61
N VAL A 47 -10.44 20.29 -3.63
CA VAL A 47 -10.65 20.75 -2.24
C VAL A 47 -9.35 20.89 -1.45
N ARG A 48 -8.17 20.75 -2.07
CA ARG A 48 -6.84 20.75 -1.41
C ARG A 48 -6.67 19.64 -0.36
N LEU A 49 -7.32 18.49 -0.55
CA LEU A 49 -7.01 17.27 0.20
C LEU A 49 -5.82 16.59 -0.49
N LYS A 50 -4.73 16.31 0.25
CA LYS A 50 -3.55 15.66 -0.34
C LYS A 50 -3.97 14.31 -0.92
N CYS A 51 -3.50 13.99 -2.12
CA CYS A 51 -3.85 12.74 -2.80
C CYS A 51 -2.63 12.14 -3.46
N ALA A 52 -2.42 10.84 -3.29
CA ALA A 52 -1.38 10.08 -3.97
C ALA A 52 -1.99 8.88 -4.70
N LEU A 53 -1.39 8.48 -5.82
CA LEU A 53 -1.75 7.23 -6.47
C LEU A 53 -1.18 6.06 -5.65
N SER A 54 -1.87 4.94 -5.61
CA SER A 54 -1.39 3.70 -5.04
C SER A 54 -1.36 2.61 -6.11
N THR A 55 -0.23 1.93 -6.26
CA THR A 55 -0.07 0.86 -7.26
C THR A 55 0.80 -0.28 -6.73
N TYR A 56 0.97 -1.34 -7.48
CA TYR A 56 1.90 -2.42 -7.17
C TYR A 56 2.80 -2.71 -8.38
N VAL A 57 4.07 -3.06 -8.12
CA VAL A 57 5.06 -3.25 -9.18
C VAL A 57 5.27 -4.73 -9.46
N THR A 58 4.77 -5.23 -10.59
CA THR A 58 5.05 -6.60 -11.05
C THR A 58 6.26 -6.65 -11.97
N LYS A 59 6.79 -7.86 -12.19
CA LYS A 59 7.85 -8.13 -13.18
C LYS A 59 7.47 -7.58 -14.56
N GLU A 60 6.22 -7.78 -14.98
CA GLU A 60 5.67 -7.28 -16.26
C GLU A 60 5.66 -5.75 -16.31
N THR A 61 5.05 -5.09 -15.33
CA THR A 61 4.92 -3.61 -15.31
C THR A 61 6.28 -2.90 -15.23
N LEU A 62 7.28 -3.56 -14.65
CA LEU A 62 8.66 -3.07 -14.60
C LEU A 62 9.40 -3.30 -15.92
N ALA A 63 9.10 -4.39 -16.63
CA ALA A 63 9.75 -4.72 -17.89
C ALA A 63 9.21 -3.87 -19.06
N ASN A 64 7.93 -3.54 -19.05
CA ASN A 64 7.27 -2.81 -20.14
C ASN A 64 7.17 -1.29 -19.92
N GLY A 65 7.63 -0.76 -18.78
CA GLY A 65 7.63 0.66 -18.46
C GLY A 65 6.32 1.21 -17.89
N GLU A 66 5.30 0.37 -17.66
CA GLU A 66 4.01 0.83 -17.12
C GLU A 66 4.15 1.44 -15.71
N PHE A 67 5.13 1.00 -14.91
CA PHE A 67 5.36 1.60 -13.61
C PHE A 67 5.77 3.09 -13.73
N GLU A 68 6.68 3.40 -14.66
CA GLU A 68 7.08 4.75 -15.02
C GLU A 68 5.91 5.58 -15.57
N ASP A 69 5.04 4.96 -16.36
CA ASP A 69 3.85 5.62 -16.89
C ASP A 69 2.82 5.95 -15.79
N VAL A 70 2.63 5.10 -14.78
CA VAL A 70 1.81 5.45 -13.59
C VAL A 70 2.41 6.65 -12.85
N ILE A 71 3.74 6.72 -12.75
CA ILE A 71 4.43 7.84 -12.12
C ILE A 71 4.22 9.12 -12.93
N LYS A 72 4.28 9.05 -14.26
CA LYS A 72 4.00 10.16 -15.17
C LYS A 72 2.54 10.63 -15.01
N LEU A 73 1.59 9.70 -15.03
CA LEU A 73 0.17 9.98 -14.82
C LEU A 73 -0.08 10.69 -13.48
N ALA A 74 0.57 10.24 -12.40
CA ALA A 74 0.45 10.90 -11.09
C ALA A 74 0.86 12.38 -11.15
N ARG A 75 1.94 12.71 -11.87
CA ARG A 75 2.40 14.09 -12.07
C ARG A 75 1.42 14.89 -12.92
N GLU A 76 0.94 14.32 -14.01
CA GLU A 76 -0.04 14.97 -14.91
C GLU A 76 -1.35 15.30 -14.19
N LEU A 77 -1.79 14.42 -13.28
CA LEU A 77 -2.97 14.65 -12.46
C LEU A 77 -2.76 15.65 -11.31
N GLY A 78 -1.51 16.07 -11.04
CA GLY A 78 -1.18 16.95 -9.91
C GLY A 78 -1.21 16.25 -8.55
N ALA A 79 -1.10 14.92 -8.51
CA ALA A 79 -1.04 14.16 -7.27
C ALA A 79 0.24 14.48 -6.48
N ASN A 80 0.19 14.33 -5.16
CA ASN A 80 1.30 14.58 -4.25
C ASN A 80 2.39 13.49 -4.28
N GLY A 81 2.10 12.34 -4.89
CA GLY A 81 3.06 11.24 -5.01
C GLY A 81 2.45 9.93 -5.48
N VAL A 82 3.28 8.89 -5.45
CA VAL A 82 2.92 7.51 -5.72
C VAL A 82 3.39 6.64 -4.57
N ARG A 83 2.45 5.92 -3.96
CA ARG A 83 2.70 4.78 -3.09
C ARG A 83 2.78 3.53 -3.95
N TYR A 84 3.84 2.74 -3.81
CA TYR A 84 3.94 1.46 -4.50
C TYR A 84 4.13 0.29 -3.52
N LEU A 85 3.50 -0.83 -3.84
CA LEU A 85 3.67 -2.10 -3.14
C LEU A 85 4.53 -3.05 -3.97
N LEU A 86 5.22 -3.97 -3.28
CA LEU A 86 5.83 -5.12 -3.93
C LEU A 86 4.86 -6.30 -3.92
N PRO A 87 4.90 -7.17 -4.94
CA PRO A 87 4.03 -8.33 -4.99
C PRO A 87 4.36 -9.27 -3.82
N THR A 88 3.32 -9.65 -3.09
CA THR A 88 3.41 -10.56 -1.94
C THR A 88 2.58 -11.81 -2.28
N PRO A 89 3.09 -13.04 -2.07
CA PRO A 89 2.32 -14.27 -2.29
C PRO A 89 1.19 -14.40 -1.25
N ALA A 90 0.15 -13.62 -1.45
CA ALA A 90 -1.04 -13.57 -0.61
C ALA A 90 -2.28 -13.39 -1.50
N GLY A 91 -3.45 -13.76 -0.98
CA GLY A 91 -4.70 -13.72 -1.73
C GLY A 91 -4.61 -14.49 -3.05
N ARG A 92 -4.87 -13.83 -4.18
CA ARG A 92 -4.82 -14.46 -5.52
C ARG A 92 -3.43 -15.01 -5.90
N TRP A 93 -2.37 -14.56 -5.24
CA TRP A 93 -0.99 -15.01 -5.50
C TRP A 93 -0.46 -15.99 -4.45
N LEU A 94 -1.30 -16.51 -3.55
CA LEU A 94 -0.88 -17.37 -2.44
C LEU A 94 0.01 -18.54 -2.90
N TYR A 95 -0.34 -19.18 -4.02
CA TYR A 95 0.39 -20.32 -4.58
C TYR A 95 1.32 -19.95 -5.74
N ASN A 96 1.61 -18.66 -5.92
CA ASN A 96 2.46 -18.16 -7.00
C ASN A 96 3.68 -17.41 -6.42
N PRO A 97 4.72 -18.13 -5.96
CA PRO A 97 5.93 -17.50 -5.42
C PRO A 97 6.68 -16.67 -6.47
N GLU A 98 6.53 -17.00 -7.75
CA GLU A 98 7.18 -16.33 -8.88
C GLU A 98 6.70 -14.89 -9.09
N VAL A 99 5.65 -14.46 -8.39
CA VAL A 99 5.22 -13.07 -8.40
C VAL A 99 6.24 -12.13 -7.75
N LYS A 100 7.07 -12.64 -6.82
CA LYS A 100 8.08 -11.83 -6.14
C LYS A 100 9.10 -11.30 -7.13
N LEU A 101 9.45 -10.03 -6.98
CA LEU A 101 10.58 -9.46 -7.71
C LEU A 101 11.88 -10.12 -7.25
N THR A 102 12.76 -10.37 -8.21
CA THR A 102 14.14 -10.77 -7.94
C THR A 102 14.93 -9.61 -7.33
N PRO A 103 16.07 -9.86 -6.67
CA PRO A 103 16.94 -8.79 -6.16
C PRO A 103 17.40 -7.80 -7.25
N GLN A 104 17.53 -8.25 -8.50
CA GLN A 104 17.88 -7.39 -9.62
C GLN A 104 16.73 -6.44 -10.00
N GLU A 105 15.51 -6.97 -10.04
CA GLU A 105 14.30 -6.19 -10.31
C GLU A 105 14.01 -5.19 -9.19
N GLU A 106 14.15 -5.58 -7.91
CA GLU A 106 14.03 -4.65 -6.79
C GLU A 106 15.04 -3.49 -6.88
N ARG A 107 16.29 -3.77 -7.30
CA ARG A 107 17.28 -2.71 -7.54
C ARG A 107 16.85 -1.76 -8.65
N LYS A 108 16.18 -2.24 -9.71
CA LYS A 108 15.61 -1.37 -10.75
C LYS A 108 14.50 -0.49 -10.17
N VAL A 109 13.58 -1.07 -9.37
CA VAL A 109 12.54 -0.31 -8.69
C VAL A 109 13.13 0.78 -7.80
N ARG A 110 14.16 0.49 -7.00
CA ARG A 110 14.84 1.50 -6.16
C ARG A 110 15.52 2.61 -6.97
N LYS A 111 15.99 2.33 -8.20
CA LYS A 111 16.53 3.36 -9.09
C LYS A 111 15.44 4.32 -9.58
N ILE A 112 14.24 3.82 -9.86
CA ILE A 112 13.07 4.58 -10.32
C ILE A 112 12.40 5.33 -9.17
N ALA A 113 12.27 4.69 -8.01
CA ALA A 113 11.59 5.21 -6.83
C ALA A 113 12.41 6.33 -6.18
N LYS A 114 12.12 7.58 -6.52
CA LYS A 114 12.73 8.76 -5.91
C LYS A 114 11.80 9.37 -4.85
N PHE A 115 12.19 9.25 -3.57
CA PHE A 115 11.57 9.98 -2.46
C PHE A 115 11.78 11.52 -2.66
N PRO A 116 10.83 12.39 -2.26
CA PRO A 116 9.58 12.10 -1.56
C PRO A 116 8.41 11.73 -2.46
N PHE A 117 8.53 11.90 -3.79
CA PHE A 117 7.40 11.71 -4.69
C PHE A 117 7.00 10.24 -4.81
N LEU A 118 7.98 9.32 -4.81
CA LEU A 118 7.74 7.88 -4.74
C LEU A 118 8.10 7.36 -3.36
N CYS A 119 7.14 6.72 -2.72
CA CYS A 119 7.34 6.05 -1.45
C CYS A 119 6.93 4.59 -1.60
N ARG A 120 7.81 3.67 -1.19
CA ARG A 120 7.38 2.30 -0.94
C ARG A 120 6.38 2.36 0.20
N ASP A 121 5.34 1.54 0.14
CA ASP A 121 4.33 1.40 1.20
C ASP A 121 4.88 1.68 2.61
N PHE A 122 4.12 2.42 3.44
CA PHE A 122 4.48 3.08 4.72
C PHE A 122 5.34 2.28 5.70
N TYR A 123 5.40 0.96 5.52
CA TYR A 123 6.33 0.05 6.14
C TYR A 123 7.81 0.34 5.87
N PHE A 124 8.16 1.13 4.84
CA PHE A 124 9.56 1.32 4.45
C PHE A 124 9.86 2.78 4.13
N GLN A 125 9.87 3.65 5.16
CA GLN A 125 10.28 5.05 4.96
C GLN A 125 11.73 5.16 4.48
N THR A 126 12.58 4.20 4.85
CA THR A 126 13.90 4.04 4.27
C THR A 126 13.88 2.90 3.27
N GLN A 127 14.14 3.18 1.99
CA GLN A 127 14.39 2.15 0.97
C GLN A 127 15.60 1.25 1.30
N SER A 128 16.28 1.47 2.42
CA SER A 128 17.44 0.72 2.89
C SER A 128 17.10 -0.55 3.66
N SER A 129 15.90 -0.69 4.25
CA SER A 129 15.51 -1.88 5.00
C SER A 129 14.32 -2.60 4.37
N SER A 130 14.38 -3.93 4.37
CA SER A 130 13.29 -4.84 3.97
C SER A 130 12.62 -5.51 5.18
N GLN A 131 12.89 -5.00 6.38
CA GLN A 131 12.38 -5.55 7.64
C GLN A 131 10.90 -5.24 7.85
N CYS A 132 10.15 -6.22 8.34
CA CYS A 132 8.74 -6.04 8.70
C CYS A 132 8.62 -5.11 9.92
N ARG A 133 8.09 -3.90 9.76
CA ARG A 133 7.90 -2.91 10.85
C ARG A 133 6.99 -3.38 11.99
N GLY A 134 6.08 -4.32 11.69
CA GLY A 134 5.25 -4.94 12.72
C GLY A 134 6.10 -5.70 13.73
N ILE A 135 7.19 -6.33 13.27
CA ILE A 135 8.13 -7.13 14.08
C ILE A 135 9.32 -6.29 14.55
N ALA A 136 9.94 -5.52 13.65
CA ALA A 136 11.23 -4.87 13.93
C ALA A 136 11.13 -3.64 14.84
N ASP A 137 10.05 -2.86 14.75
CA ASP A 137 9.96 -1.54 15.40
C ASP A 137 8.76 -1.40 16.34
N ASN A 138 7.86 -2.40 16.42
CA ASN A 138 6.59 -2.31 17.17
C ASN A 138 5.76 -1.06 16.83
N VAL A 139 5.82 -0.59 15.57
CA VAL A 139 5.12 0.64 15.11
C VAL A 139 3.91 0.34 14.23
N TYR A 140 3.63 -0.94 13.96
CA TYR A 140 2.55 -1.33 13.07
C TYR A 140 1.78 -2.54 13.60
N PHE A 141 0.47 -2.49 13.41
CA PHE A 141 -0.47 -3.56 13.62
C PHE A 141 -1.66 -3.38 12.68
N TYR A 142 -2.45 -4.43 12.51
CA TYR A 142 -3.65 -4.46 11.71
C TYR A 142 -4.84 -4.85 12.59
N ILE A 143 -5.97 -4.16 12.41
CA ILE A 143 -7.24 -4.54 13.01
C ILE A 143 -8.16 -5.03 11.89
N SER A 144 -8.63 -6.27 11.98
CA SER A 144 -9.56 -6.85 11.01
C SER A 144 -10.94 -6.17 11.08
N PRO A 145 -11.80 -6.29 10.04
CA PRO A 145 -13.20 -5.83 10.12
C PRO A 145 -14.00 -6.47 11.27
N TYR A 146 -13.57 -7.62 11.77
CA TYR A 146 -14.17 -8.34 12.90
C TYR A 146 -13.62 -7.90 14.26
N GLY A 147 -12.57 -7.07 14.28
CA GLY A 147 -11.96 -6.51 15.48
C GLY A 147 -10.68 -7.21 15.92
N ASP A 148 -10.25 -8.25 15.21
CA ASP A 148 -9.04 -9.01 15.56
C ASP A 148 -7.80 -8.18 15.35
N VAL A 149 -6.92 -8.13 16.35
CA VAL A 149 -5.64 -7.43 16.28
C VAL A 149 -4.56 -8.42 15.85
N GLN A 150 -3.86 -8.05 14.78
CA GLN A 150 -2.85 -8.86 14.12
C GLN A 150 -1.57 -8.05 13.88
N PRO A 151 -0.39 -8.68 13.81
CA PRO A 151 0.86 -7.96 13.56
C PRO A 151 0.96 -7.48 12.11
N CYS A 152 0.26 -8.14 11.18
CA CYS A 152 0.23 -7.79 9.77
C CYS A 152 -1.05 -8.30 9.10
N CYS A 153 -1.55 -7.57 8.09
CA CYS A 153 -2.71 -7.98 7.31
C CYS A 153 -2.48 -9.25 6.47
N PHE A 154 -1.22 -9.67 6.31
CA PHE A 154 -0.85 -10.94 5.65
C PHE A 154 -0.58 -12.09 6.63
N MET A 155 -0.64 -11.83 7.95
CA MET A 155 -0.40 -12.82 8.98
C MET A 155 -1.70 -13.07 9.75
N PRO A 156 -2.39 -14.21 9.53
CA PRO A 156 -3.65 -14.51 10.20
C PRO A 156 -3.44 -14.97 11.66
N LEU A 157 -2.50 -14.36 12.38
CA LEU A 157 -2.27 -14.60 13.80
C LEU A 157 -2.96 -13.49 14.59
N THR A 158 -4.00 -13.86 15.34
CA THR A 158 -4.74 -12.95 16.22
C THR A 158 -4.18 -12.97 17.63
N PHE A 159 -4.08 -11.80 18.24
CA PHE A 159 -3.63 -11.63 19.63
C PHE A 159 -4.75 -11.19 20.58
N GLY A 160 -5.95 -10.93 20.05
CA GLY A 160 -7.11 -10.47 20.80
C GLY A 160 -8.09 -9.70 19.91
N ASN A 161 -9.26 -9.38 20.46
CA ASN A 161 -10.30 -8.64 19.75
C ASN A 161 -10.60 -7.31 20.45
N ILE A 162 -10.55 -6.20 19.71
CA ILE A 162 -10.75 -4.84 20.25
C ILE A 162 -12.15 -4.61 20.83
N ARG A 163 -13.11 -5.48 20.51
CA ARG A 163 -14.48 -5.43 21.06
C ARG A 163 -14.61 -6.11 22.42
N GLU A 164 -13.62 -6.92 22.80
CA GLU A 164 -13.66 -7.76 24.00
C GLU A 164 -12.71 -7.24 25.09
N GLU A 165 -11.56 -6.69 24.70
CA GLU A 165 -10.55 -6.20 25.64
C GLU A 165 -9.85 -4.92 25.13
N PRO A 166 -9.23 -4.12 26.03
CA PRO A 166 -8.57 -2.87 25.64
C PRO A 166 -7.41 -3.08 24.65
N LEU A 167 -7.31 -2.22 23.62
CA LEU A 167 -6.25 -2.28 22.61
C LEU A 167 -4.85 -2.41 23.22
N LYS A 168 -4.58 -1.62 24.25
CA LYS A 168 -3.28 -1.59 24.93
C LYS A 168 -2.87 -2.98 25.43
N THR A 169 -3.79 -3.71 26.07
CA THR A 169 -3.55 -5.07 26.56
C THR A 169 -3.21 -6.02 25.41
N ILE A 170 -3.93 -5.91 24.30
CA ILE A 170 -3.69 -6.75 23.11
C ILE A 170 -2.32 -6.44 22.49
N LEU A 171 -1.95 -5.16 22.38
CA LEU A 171 -0.67 -4.74 21.82
C LEU A 171 0.51 -5.16 22.71
N GLU A 172 0.39 -5.03 24.03
CA GLU A 172 1.41 -5.52 24.99
C GLU A 172 1.61 -7.03 24.86
N ARG A 173 0.52 -7.80 24.74
CA ARG A 173 0.58 -9.25 24.49
C ARG A 173 1.22 -9.59 23.15
N MET A 174 0.85 -8.86 22.09
CA MET A 174 1.38 -9.09 20.75
C MET A 174 2.87 -8.77 20.66
N TRP A 175 3.28 -7.57 21.04
CA TRP A 175 4.68 -7.13 20.94
C TRP A 175 5.59 -7.76 21.99
N GLY A 176 5.05 -8.33 23.07
CA GLY A 176 5.79 -9.17 24.03
C GLY A 176 5.89 -10.64 23.63
N HIS A 177 5.25 -11.07 22.54
CA HIS A 177 5.30 -12.46 22.11
C HIS A 177 6.67 -12.81 21.51
N PRO A 178 7.26 -13.99 21.79
CA PRO A 178 8.60 -14.36 21.31
C PRO A 178 8.82 -14.17 19.81
N MET A 179 7.82 -14.50 19.00
CA MET A 179 7.82 -14.28 17.53
C MET A 179 8.06 -12.82 17.10
N MET A 180 7.75 -11.85 17.96
CA MET A 180 7.90 -10.41 17.70
C MET A 180 9.19 -9.84 18.30
N CYS A 181 9.85 -10.56 19.20
CA CYS A 181 11.06 -10.11 19.89
C CYS A 181 12.36 -10.68 19.29
N GLU A 182 12.27 -11.62 18.36
CA GLU A 182 13.43 -12.13 17.61
C GLU A 182 13.80 -11.15 16.49
N SER A 183 14.72 -10.23 16.78
CA SER A 183 15.40 -9.35 15.82
C SER A 183 16.84 -9.76 15.59
#